data_AF-A0A932YJ05-F1
#
_entry.id   AF-A0A932YJ05-F1
#
_cell.length_a   1.000
_cell.length_b   1.000
_cell.length_c   1.000
_cell.angle_alpha   90.00
_cell.angle_beta   90.00
_cell.angle_gamma   90.00
#
_symmetry.space_group_name_H-M   'P 1'
#
loop_
_entity.id
_entity.type
_entity.pdbx_description
1 polymer ?
#
loop_
_entity_poly.entity_id
_entity_poly.type
_entity_poly.pdbx_seq_one_letter_code
_entity_poly.pdbx_strand_id
1 'polypeptide(L)'
;MTFLMQSLVIVASFLAVYLWQKSSFSAFTIPLLALLVVVYLILARKKNLRFFFLNSIILLLVFSTGEISSPLFFLLYFLSFGIAFLFDPQVVFVFTAGLILLFFPSSLKTDLTKNLILLFSLVFLSPIAFFLGKTYQENQANKKKIEAMKKKAEETEDLWLMI
;
A
#
# COMPACT_ATOMS: atom_id res chain seq x y z
N MET A 1 7.52 -16.45 -1.26
CA MET A 1 8.15 -15.51 -2.24
C MET A 1 7.33 -14.24 -2.49
N THR A 2 6.00 -14.24 -2.35
CA THR A 2 5.15 -13.06 -2.59
C THR A 2 5.43 -11.90 -1.65
N PHE A 3 5.61 -12.17 -0.35
CA PHE A 3 5.96 -11.15 0.66
C PHE A 3 7.24 -10.39 0.30
N LEU A 4 8.35 -11.09 0.03
CA LEU A 4 9.63 -10.46 -0.29
C LEU A 4 9.54 -9.53 -1.50
N MET A 5 8.85 -9.98 -2.56
CA MET A 5 8.70 -9.17 -3.77
C MET A 5 7.81 -7.95 -3.53
N GLN A 6 6.75 -8.08 -2.73
CA GLN A 6 5.87 -6.96 -2.37
C GLN A 6 6.59 -5.94 -1.48
N SER A 7 7.32 -6.41 -0.47
CA SER A 7 8.16 -5.58 0.38
C SER A 7 9.23 -4.84 -0.43
N LEU A 8 9.87 -5.52 -1.38
CA LEU A 8 10.85 -4.90 -2.27
C LEU A 8 10.24 -3.80 -3.14
N VAL A 9 9.02 -4.00 -3.67
CA VAL A 9 8.30 -2.97 -4.43
C VAL A 9 8.02 -1.73 -3.57
N ILE A 10 7.59 -1.93 -2.32
CA ILE A 10 7.34 -0.82 -1.40
C ILE A 10 8.64 -0.09 -1.08
N VAL A 11 9.70 -0.79 -0.68
CA VAL A 11 11.00 -0.19 -0.38
C VAL A 11 11.55 0.56 -1.60
N ALA A 12 11.44 -0.02 -2.80
CA ALA A 12 11.84 0.65 -4.03
C ALA A 12 11.05 1.95 -4.27
N SER A 13 9.74 1.97 -3.99
CA SER A 13 8.93 3.20 -4.13
C SER A 13 9.32 4.28 -3.12
N PHE A 14 9.65 3.89 -1.87
CA PHE A 14 10.19 4.82 -0.87
C PHE A 14 11.52 5.41 -1.31
N LEU A 15 12.46 4.56 -1.76
CA LEU A 15 13.76 5.00 -2.24
C LEU A 15 13.64 5.93 -3.46
N ALA A 16 12.78 5.59 -4.42
CA ALA A 16 12.55 6.42 -5.59
C ALA A 16 12.06 7.83 -5.21
N VAL A 17 11.08 7.91 -4.31
CA VAL A 17 10.55 9.21 -3.83
C VAL A 17 11.60 9.96 -3.01
N TYR A 18 12.32 9.28 -2.13
CA TYR A 18 13.37 9.90 -1.31
C TYR A 18 14.49 10.49 -2.17
N LEU A 19 15.00 9.73 -3.15
CA LEU A 19 16.01 10.19 -4.09
C LEU A 19 15.50 11.37 -4.94
N TRP A 20 14.23 11.33 -5.36
CA TRP A 20 13.62 12.44 -6.07
C TRP A 20 13.57 13.72 -5.22
N GLN A 21 13.11 13.63 -3.97
CA GLN A 21 13.00 14.79 -3.07
C GLN A 21 14.36 15.39 -2.72
N LYS A 22 15.43 14.59 -2.66
CA LYS A 22 16.80 15.07 -2.44
C LYS A 22 17.48 15.61 -3.70
N SER A 23 16.92 15.36 -4.88
CA SER A 23 17.46 15.85 -6.14
C SER A 23 17.10 17.32 -6.39
N SER A 24 17.94 18.02 -7.14
CA SER A 24 17.65 19.37 -7.65
C SER A 24 16.42 19.42 -8.56
N PHE A 25 15.97 18.27 -9.08
CA PHE A 25 14.75 18.16 -9.89
C PHE A 25 13.46 18.16 -9.08
N SER A 26 13.51 18.25 -7.75
CA SER A 26 12.31 18.32 -6.89
C SER A 26 11.38 19.50 -7.23
N ALA A 27 11.90 20.56 -7.85
CA ALA A 27 11.08 21.66 -8.40
C ALA A 27 10.06 21.19 -9.46
N PHE A 28 10.33 20.09 -10.15
CA PHE A 28 9.44 19.49 -11.17
C PHE A 28 8.52 18.40 -10.59
N THR A 29 8.30 18.38 -9.27
CA THR A 29 7.43 17.39 -8.62
C THR A 29 6.00 17.42 -9.18
N ILE A 30 5.44 18.60 -9.48
CA ILE A 30 4.08 18.70 -10.05
C ILE A 30 4.01 18.09 -11.46
N PRO A 31 4.89 18.45 -12.42
CA PRO A 31 4.97 17.75 -13.71
C PRO A 31 5.20 16.24 -13.58
N LEU A 32 6.08 15.81 -12.66
CA LEU A 32 6.31 14.39 -12.42
C LEU A 32 5.05 13.69 -11.91
N LEU A 33 4.30 14.31 -10.99
CA LEU A 33 3.04 13.78 -10.49
C LEU A 33 2.03 13.57 -11.62
N ALA A 34 1.87 14.56 -12.50
CA ALA A 34 0.99 14.44 -13.66
C ALA A 34 1.40 13.27 -14.57
N LEU A 35 2.70 13.15 -14.87
CA LEU A 35 3.24 12.05 -15.66
C LEU A 35 3.00 10.69 -14.98
N LEU A 36 3.25 10.58 -13.67
CA LEU A 36 3.03 9.36 -12.91
C LEU A 36 1.56 8.93 -12.89
N VAL A 37 0.62 9.87 -12.83
CA VAL A 37 -0.82 9.57 -12.92
C VAL A 37 -1.17 9.00 -14.29
N VAL A 38 -0.66 9.58 -15.38
CA VAL A 38 -0.87 9.06 -16.75
C VAL A 38 -0.27 7.65 -16.88
N VAL A 39 0.97 7.46 -16.42
CA VAL A 39 1.65 6.16 -16.39
C VAL A 39 0.86 5.15 -15.57
N TYR A 40 0.32 5.55 -14.41
CA TYR A 40 -0.52 4.70 -13.57
C TYR A 40 -1.75 4.22 -14.34
N LEU A 41 -2.47 5.10 -15.04
CA LEU A 41 -3.66 4.73 -15.80
C LEU A 41 -3.35 3.75 -16.95
N ILE A 42 -2.21 3.91 -17.62
CA ILE A 42 -1.82 3.07 -18.77
C ILE A 42 -1.24 1.72 -18.32
N LEU A 43 -0.33 1.72 -17.33
CA LEU A 43 0.41 0.54 -16.89
C LEU A 43 -0.26 -0.24 -15.73
N ALA A 44 -1.48 0.15 -15.32
CA ALA A 44 -2.23 -0.47 -14.21
C ALA A 44 -2.60 -1.97 -14.37
N ARG A 45 -2.18 -2.65 -15.45
CA ARG A 45 -2.48 -4.08 -15.66
C ARG A 45 -1.77 -5.01 -14.68
N LYS A 46 -0.56 -4.66 -14.20
CA LYS A 46 0.20 -5.48 -13.24
C LYS A 46 0.00 -4.96 -11.82
N LYS A 47 -0.52 -5.81 -10.93
CA LYS A 47 -0.83 -5.48 -9.51
C LYS A 47 0.32 -4.77 -8.78
N ASN A 48 1.54 -5.29 -8.88
CA ASN A 48 2.70 -4.75 -8.16
C ASN A 48 3.15 -3.38 -8.71
N LEU A 49 3.24 -3.23 -10.02
CA LEU A 49 3.58 -1.94 -10.66
C LEU A 49 2.51 -0.88 -10.35
N ARG A 50 1.24 -1.26 -10.41
CA ARG A 50 0.14 -0.36 -10.05
C ARG A 50 0.30 0.21 -8.64
N PHE A 51 0.67 -0.64 -7.68
CA PHE A 51 0.94 -0.20 -6.31
C PHE A 51 2.19 0.65 -6.17
N PHE A 52 3.27 0.33 -6.89
CA PHE A 52 4.47 1.15 -6.92
C PHE A 52 4.12 2.59 -7.28
N PHE A 53 3.44 2.79 -8.42
CA PHE A 53 3.06 4.11 -8.89
C PHE A 53 2.07 4.79 -7.95
N LEU A 54 1.04 4.08 -7.47
CA LEU A 54 0.08 4.63 -6.53
C LEU A 54 0.75 5.14 -5.24
N ASN A 55 1.62 4.31 -4.64
CA ASN A 55 2.34 4.70 -3.44
C ASN A 55 3.25 5.90 -3.69
N SER A 56 4.01 5.90 -4.80
CA SER A 56 4.88 7.03 -5.16
C SER A 56 4.09 8.32 -5.39
N ILE A 57 2.93 8.26 -6.06
CA ILE A 57 2.05 9.42 -6.28
C ILE A 57 1.57 9.97 -4.94
N ILE A 58 1.06 9.12 -4.05
CA ILE A 58 0.55 9.56 -2.74
C ILE A 58 1.68 10.16 -1.91
N LEU A 59 2.85 9.53 -1.86
CA LEU A 59 4.01 10.06 -1.13
C LEU A 59 4.45 11.42 -1.69
N LEU A 60 4.59 11.54 -3.02
CA LEU A 60 4.98 12.80 -3.65
C LEU A 60 3.94 13.91 -3.41
N LEU A 61 2.65 13.59 -3.43
CA LEU A 61 1.59 14.53 -3.06
C LEU A 61 1.77 15.01 -1.63
N VAL A 62 1.89 14.09 -0.67
CA VAL A 62 2.08 14.42 0.76
C VAL A 62 3.32 15.30 0.95
N PHE A 63 4.44 14.97 0.29
CA PHE A 63 5.64 15.82 0.32
C PHE A 63 5.38 17.21 -0.23
N SER A 64 4.76 17.31 -1.41
CA SER A 64 4.52 18.59 -2.08
C SER A 64 3.57 19.52 -1.32
N THR A 65 2.73 19.00 -0.44
CA THR A 65 1.69 19.76 0.28
C THR A 65 1.98 19.95 1.78
N GLY A 66 3.23 19.81 2.21
CA GLY A 66 3.64 20.10 3.59
C GLY A 66 4.02 18.89 4.44
N GLU A 67 4.40 17.77 3.80
CA GLU A 67 4.95 16.57 4.44
C GLU A 67 4.01 16.01 5.53
N ILE A 68 4.49 15.90 6.77
CA ILE A 68 3.71 15.34 7.88
C ILE A 68 2.56 16.24 8.32
N SER A 69 2.68 17.56 8.15
CA SER A 69 1.61 18.50 8.49
C SER A 69 0.60 18.67 7.34
N SER A 70 0.79 17.95 6.24
CA SER A 70 -0.10 17.95 5.08
C SER A 70 -1.50 17.47 5.45
N PRO A 71 -2.56 18.17 5.01
CA PRO A 71 -3.93 17.67 5.08
C PRO A 71 -4.12 16.35 4.33
N LEU A 72 -3.21 15.96 3.43
CA LEU A 72 -3.25 14.71 2.68
C LEU A 72 -2.54 13.55 3.39
N PHE A 73 -1.91 13.78 4.54
CA PHE A 73 -1.20 12.74 5.29
C PHE A 73 -2.10 11.54 5.62
N PHE A 74 -3.41 11.78 5.82
CA PHE A 74 -4.36 10.72 6.10
C PHE A 74 -4.49 9.67 4.98
N LEU A 75 -4.11 10.00 3.74
CA LEU A 75 -4.10 9.02 2.64
C LEU A 75 -3.15 7.87 2.94
N LEU A 76 -2.09 8.10 3.72
CA LEU A 76 -1.15 7.07 4.14
C LEU A 76 -1.79 6.09 5.13
N TYR A 77 -2.74 6.54 5.95
CA TYR A 77 -3.56 5.66 6.80
C TYR A 77 -4.41 4.72 5.95
N PHE A 78 -5.10 5.26 4.95
CA PHE A 78 -5.88 4.44 4.00
C PHE A 78 -5.00 3.49 3.20
N LEU A 79 -3.81 3.93 2.81
CA LEU A 79 -2.87 3.11 2.05
C LEU A 79 -2.37 1.91 2.87
N SER A 80 -2.17 2.07 4.19
CA SER A 80 -1.87 0.93 5.08
C SER A 80 -2.93 -0.16 5.01
N PHE A 81 -4.23 0.20 5.02
CA PHE A 81 -5.31 -0.78 4.83
C PHE A 81 -5.34 -1.36 3.42
N GLY A 82 -5.13 -0.53 2.40
CA GLY A 82 -5.04 -0.97 1.01
C GLY A 82 -3.94 -2.02 0.81
N ILE A 83 -2.78 -1.82 1.44
CA ILE A 83 -1.68 -2.80 1.45
C ILE A 83 -2.10 -4.09 2.15
N ALA A 84 -2.76 -4.00 3.31
CA ALA A 84 -3.20 -5.19 4.05
C ALA A 84 -4.19 -6.06 3.27
N PHE A 85 -5.07 -5.43 2.48
CA PHE A 85 -6.07 -6.15 1.68
C PHE A 85 -5.52 -6.70 0.37
N LEU A 86 -4.61 -5.99 -0.28
CA LEU A 86 -4.11 -6.38 -1.60
C LEU A 86 -2.79 -7.16 -1.52
N PHE A 87 -1.94 -6.94 -0.53
CA PHE A 87 -0.68 -7.67 -0.36
C PHE A 87 -0.73 -8.59 0.83
N ASP A 88 0.34 -9.35 1.04
CA ASP A 88 0.49 -10.12 2.28
C ASP A 88 0.34 -9.13 3.47
N PRO A 89 -0.56 -9.39 4.43
CA PRO A 89 -0.83 -8.44 5.52
C PRO A 89 0.42 -8.02 6.29
N GLN A 90 1.45 -8.86 6.34
CA GLN A 90 2.72 -8.54 6.99
C GLN A 90 3.45 -7.35 6.34
N VAL A 91 3.19 -7.09 5.07
CA VAL A 91 3.80 -5.99 4.30
C VAL A 91 3.43 -4.61 4.88
N VAL A 92 2.31 -4.52 5.61
CA VAL A 92 1.91 -3.28 6.30
C VAL A 92 2.97 -2.83 7.30
N PHE A 93 3.63 -3.75 8.00
CA PHE A 93 4.69 -3.37 8.95
C PHE A 93 5.92 -2.80 8.25
N VAL A 94 6.28 -3.34 7.08
CA VAL A 94 7.36 -2.79 6.23
C VAL A 94 7.00 -1.39 5.75
N PHE A 95 5.76 -1.20 5.31
CA PHE A 95 5.26 0.10 4.89
C PHE A 95 5.29 1.12 6.04
N THR A 96 4.76 0.78 7.20
CA THR A 96 4.78 1.63 8.41
C THR A 96 6.19 1.98 8.83
N ALA A 97 7.13 1.02 8.85
CA ALA A 97 8.53 1.29 9.14
C ALA A 97 9.16 2.24 8.11
N GLY A 98 8.84 2.06 6.83
CA GLY A 98 9.28 2.96 5.76
C GLY A 98 8.75 4.39 5.94
N LEU A 99 7.47 4.55 6.31
CA LEU A 99 6.88 5.86 6.60
C LEU A 99 7.55 6.54 7.79
N ILE A 100 7.77 5.81 8.88
CA ILE A 100 8.46 6.35 10.06
C ILE A 100 9.85 6.82 9.63
N LEU A 101 10.63 5.97 8.97
CA LEU A 101 11.99 6.33 8.56
C LEU A 101 12.01 7.57 7.65
N LEU A 102 11.04 7.67 6.74
CA LEU A 102 10.95 8.75 5.77
C LEU A 102 10.51 10.09 6.40
N PHE A 103 9.52 10.07 7.30
CA PHE A 103 8.90 11.26 7.87
C PHE A 103 9.43 11.63 9.27
N PHE A 104 10.26 10.80 9.89
CA PHE A 104 10.85 11.07 11.21
C PHE A 104 11.62 12.41 11.26
N PRO A 105 12.50 12.75 10.30
CA PRO A 105 13.19 14.04 10.31
C PRO A 105 12.22 15.23 10.24
N SER A 106 11.12 15.06 9.53
CA SER A 106 10.08 16.08 9.37
C SER A 106 9.20 16.22 10.61
N SER A 107 8.99 15.13 11.36
CA SER A 107 8.20 15.16 12.59
C SER A 107 8.83 16.00 13.71
N LEU A 108 10.14 16.22 13.65
CA LEU A 108 10.87 17.04 14.62
C LEU A 108 10.71 18.55 14.37
N LYS A 109 10.08 18.95 13.25
CA LYS A 109 9.93 20.35 12.86
C LYS A 109 8.57 20.91 13.30
N THR A 110 8.55 22.24 13.49
CA THR A 110 7.34 23.06 13.69
C THR A 110 6.56 22.68 14.96
N ASP A 111 5.68 21.68 14.87
CA ASP A 111 4.77 21.24 15.93
C ASP A 111 5.04 19.76 16.24
N LEU A 112 6.05 19.55 17.08
CA LEU A 112 6.56 18.22 17.45
C LEU A 112 5.45 17.31 17.98
N THR A 113 4.62 17.82 18.89
CA THR A 113 3.57 17.03 19.55
C THR A 113 2.55 16.54 18.54
N LYS A 114 2.02 17.44 17.70
CA LYS A 114 1.04 17.07 16.67
C LYS A 114 1.62 16.08 15.66
N ASN A 115 2.85 16.32 15.21
CA ASN A 115 3.50 15.48 14.20
C ASN A 115 3.84 14.09 14.76
N LEU A 116 4.28 13.98 16.01
CA LEU A 116 4.48 12.69 16.66
C LEU A 116 3.18 11.91 16.80
N ILE A 117 2.07 12.57 17.17
CA ILE A 117 0.75 11.92 17.22
C ILE A 117 0.39 11.31 15.85
N LEU A 118 0.63 12.03 14.75
CA LEU A 118 0.37 11.53 13.41
C LEU A 118 1.22 10.31 13.04
N LEU A 119 2.52 10.29 13.42
CA LEU A 119 3.39 9.11 13.24
C LEU A 119 2.99 7.94 14.11
N PHE A 120 2.74 8.16 15.40
CA PHE A 120 2.32 7.10 16.31
C PHE A 120 0.97 6.51 15.87
N SER A 121 0.07 7.33 15.32
CA SER A 121 -1.18 6.86 14.72
C SER A 121 -0.94 5.81 13.63
N LEU A 122 0.11 5.96 12.79
CA LEU A 122 0.47 4.93 11.80
C LEU A 122 0.88 3.61 12.46
N VAL A 123 1.67 3.68 13.54
CA VAL A 123 2.12 2.49 14.29
C VAL A 123 0.94 1.74 14.87
N PHE A 124 0.01 2.45 15.52
CA PHE A 124 -1.19 1.85 16.09
C PHE A 124 -2.17 1.32 15.04
N LEU A 125 -2.22 1.96 13.86
CA LEU A 125 -3.07 1.50 12.77
C LEU A 125 -2.54 0.23 12.09
N SER A 126 -1.21 0.06 12.04
CA SER A 126 -0.55 -1.08 11.40
C SER A 126 -1.07 -2.46 11.86
N PRO A 127 -1.16 -2.79 13.17
CA PRO A 127 -1.70 -4.08 13.62
C PRO A 127 -3.19 -4.24 13.29
N ILE A 128 -3.97 -3.16 13.34
CA ILE A 128 -5.40 -3.19 12.98
C ILE A 128 -5.55 -3.51 11.49
N ALA A 129 -4.78 -2.83 10.64
CA ALA A 129 -4.74 -3.08 9.21
C ALA A 129 -4.30 -4.52 8.92
N PHE A 130 -3.23 -5.00 9.57
CA PHE A 130 -2.79 -6.40 9.46
C PHE A 130 -3.93 -7.38 9.78
N PHE A 131 -4.61 -7.21 10.90
CA PHE A 131 -5.64 -8.15 11.34
C PHE A 131 -6.83 -8.17 10.38
N LEU A 132 -7.32 -6.98 9.98
CA LEU A 132 -8.39 -6.87 8.99
C LEU A 132 -7.99 -7.44 7.63
N GLY A 133 -6.76 -7.16 7.19
CA GLY A 133 -6.19 -7.71 5.97
C GLY A 133 -6.17 -9.22 5.95
N LYS A 134 -5.68 -9.81 7.06
CA LYS A 134 -5.61 -11.26 7.24
C LYS A 134 -6.99 -11.90 7.23
N THR A 135 -7.93 -11.41 8.04
CA THR A 135 -9.29 -11.94 8.09
C THR A 135 -10.00 -11.83 6.74
N TYR A 136 -9.82 -10.71 6.02
CA TYR A 136 -10.38 -10.55 4.68
C TYR A 136 -9.85 -11.61 3.71
N GLN A 137 -8.55 -11.88 3.71
CA GLN A 137 -7.93 -12.86 2.82
C GLN A 137 -8.31 -14.29 3.17
N GLU A 138 -8.38 -14.64 4.46
CA GLU A 138 -8.84 -15.95 4.92
C GLU A 138 -10.28 -16.22 4.48
N ASN A 139 -11.16 -15.23 4.62
CA ASN A 139 -12.55 -15.33 4.15
C ASN A 139 -12.64 -15.54 2.64
N GLN A 140 -11.81 -14.85 1.86
CA GLN A 140 -11.76 -15.02 0.40
C GLN A 140 -11.21 -16.40 0.00
N ALA A 141 -10.20 -16.91 0.71
CA ALA A 141 -9.67 -18.24 0.47
C ALA A 141 -10.71 -19.33 0.79
N ASN A 142 -11.46 -19.17 1.89
CA ASN A 142 -12.51 -20.10 2.29
C ASN A 142 -13.68 -20.11 1.30
N LYS A 143 -14.13 -18.93 0.82
CA LYS A 143 -15.16 -18.84 -0.23
C LYS A 143 -14.76 -19.60 -1.50
N LYS A 144 -13.52 -19.42 -1.97
CA LYS A 144 -13.01 -20.13 -3.15
C LYS A 144 -12.95 -21.65 -2.95
N LYS A 145 -12.59 -22.12 -1.74
CA LYS A 145 -12.61 -23.54 -1.41
C LYS A 145 -14.03 -24.11 -1.45
N ILE A 146 -14.99 -23.40 -0.87
CA ILE A 146 -16.41 -23.80 -0.86
C ILE A 146 -16.95 -23.87 -2.29
N GLU A 147 -16.67 -22.86 -3.13
CA GLU A 147 -17.06 -22.86 -4.55
C GLU A 147 -16.44 -24.02 -5.33
N ALA A 148 -15.15 -24.29 -5.12
CA ALA A 148 -14.47 -25.41 -5.76
C ALA A 148 -15.03 -26.78 -5.32
N MET A 149 -15.43 -26.92 -4.05
CA MET A 149 -16.07 -28.14 -3.54
C MET A 149 -17.47 -28.34 -4.13
N LYS A 150 -18.27 -27.27 -4.23
CA LYS A 150 -19.59 -27.32 -4.87
C LYS A 150 -19.49 -27.76 -6.32
N LYS A 151 -18.57 -27.15 -7.07
CA LYS A 151 -18.38 -27.47 -8.48
C LYS A 151 -17.99 -28.95 -8.69
N LYS A 152 -17.11 -29.49 -7.82
CA LYS A 152 -16.76 -30.91 -7.86
C LYS A 152 -17.91 -31.85 -7.50
N ALA A 153 -18.78 -31.43 -6.58
CA ALA A 153 -19.97 -32.20 -6.21
C ALA A 153 -20.96 -32.26 -7.39
N GLU A 154 -21.23 -31.12 -8.03
CA GLU A 154 -22.06 -31.04 -9.25
C GLU A 154 -21.49 -31.90 -10.39
N GLU A 155 -20.18 -31.78 -10.68
CA GLU A 155 -19.53 -32.61 -11.71
C GLU A 155 -19.61 -34.10 -11.40
N THR A 156 -19.61 -34.49 -10.12
CA THR A 156 -19.76 -35.89 -9.70
C THR A 156 -21.20 -36.36 -9.86
N GLU A 157 -22.18 -35.57 -9.43
CA GLU A 157 -23.62 -35.87 -9.61
C GLU A 157 -23.99 -36.02 -11.09
N ASP A 158 -23.50 -35.13 -11.95
CA ASP A 158 -23.71 -35.22 -13.41
C ASP A 158 -23.12 -36.50 -14.01
N LEU A 159 -21.94 -36.93 -13.54
CA LEU A 159 -21.33 -38.20 -13.97
C LEU A 159 -22.15 -39.42 -13.53
N TRP A 160 -22.72 -39.40 -12.32
CA TRP A 160 -23.60 -40.47 -11.85
C TRP A 160 -24.92 -40.54 -12.61
N LEU A 161 -25.43 -39.41 -13.12
CA LEU A 161 -26.66 -39.36 -13.92
C LEU A 161 -26.46 -39.81 -15.38
N MET A 162 -25.22 -39.98 -15.84
CA MET A 162 -24.88 -40.44 -17.21
C MET A 162 -24.59 -41.95 -17.31
N ILE A 163 -24.54 -42.68 -16.19
CA ILE A 163 -24.32 -44.13 -16.10
C ILE A 163 -25.67 -44.83 -15.86
#